data_AF-A0A497CS20-F1
#
_entry.id   AF-A0A497CS20-F1
#
_cell.length_a   1.000
_cell.length_b   1.000
_cell.length_c   1.000
_cell.angle_alpha   90.00
_cell.angle_beta   90.00
_cell.angle_gamma   90.00
#
_symmetry.space_group_name_H-M   'P 1'
#
loop_
_entity.id
_entity.type
_entity.pdbx_description
1 polymer ?
#
loop_
_entity_poly.entity_id
_entity_poly.type
_entity_poly.pdbx_seq_one_letter_code
_entity_poly.pdbx_strand_id
1 'polypeptide(L)'
;MCDNAPECCDIFYITEFYVFDEGGTMIKAAPAVDSEFYDFATQQLPVTLELCAFTKVELYIDVLCFTPDYYELFGFFWFEITEITIREICFFGDVCIEWWMDPSMWHDFGVPLWVWYPETGYNFYQDQQAGIQMDMPAIFALALWKYDPATDTWFFINSWSNEEYFGEGQPLCFRYADYDDIDGEEFAILMYIYGPWYYDGSPPPMRDEIFGYTNMDESRDDVPGWATGMPQHIWYFTDNALEDLDTNDDGVIEFAWGDCVENPEYPLPDLYWLEQ
;
A
#
# COMPACT_ATOMS: atom_id res chain seq x y z
N MET A 1 38.07 14.85 41.10
CA MET A 1 39.36 15.16 41.77
C MET A 1 39.06 15.40 43.24
N CYS A 2 39.43 14.48 44.12
CA CYS A 2 39.40 14.65 45.57
C CYS A 2 40.64 13.97 46.15
N ASP A 3 41.82 14.52 45.86
CA ASP A 3 43.06 14.09 46.49
C ASP A 3 43.19 14.82 47.84
N ASN A 4 42.82 14.13 48.92
CA ASN A 4 43.23 14.40 50.32
C ASN A 4 42.43 15.39 51.19
N ALA A 5 41.10 15.53 51.04
CA ALA A 5 40.25 16.18 52.04
C ALA A 5 39.33 15.16 52.76
N PRO A 6 39.15 15.22 54.10
CA PRO A 6 38.32 14.24 54.85
C PRO A 6 36.80 14.33 54.61
N GLU A 7 36.33 15.18 53.70
CA GLU A 7 34.90 15.53 53.54
C GLU A 7 34.49 15.66 52.06
N CYS A 8 34.89 14.73 51.19
CA CYS A 8 34.28 14.64 49.85
C CYS A 8 33.03 13.75 49.94
N CYS A 9 31.89 14.39 50.13
CA CYS A 9 30.56 13.78 50.04
C CYS A 9 29.83 14.40 48.84
N ASP A 10 29.33 13.55 47.94
CA ASP A 10 28.53 13.96 46.79
C ASP A 10 27.08 13.46 46.95
N ILE A 11 26.12 14.26 46.51
CA ILE A 11 24.69 13.94 46.57
C ILE A 11 24.22 13.40 45.22
N PHE A 12 23.58 12.23 45.24
CA PHE A 12 23.00 11.57 44.09
C PHE A 12 21.49 11.39 44.28
N TYR A 13 20.77 11.37 43.16
CA TYR A 13 19.33 11.11 43.13
C TYR A 13 19.08 9.87 42.29
N ILE A 14 18.44 8.86 42.87
CA ILE A 14 17.91 7.72 42.12
C ILE A 14 16.46 8.05 41.80
N THR A 15 16.17 8.31 40.53
CA THR A 15 14.82 8.66 40.06
C THR A 15 14.05 7.45 39.54
N GLU A 16 14.74 6.49 38.92
CA GLU A 16 14.16 5.33 38.25
C GLU A 16 15.04 4.10 38.48
N PHE A 17 14.44 2.91 38.50
CA PHE A 17 15.16 1.65 38.67
C PHE A 17 14.44 0.50 37.95
N TYR A 18 15.19 -0.21 37.10
CA TYR A 18 14.68 -1.29 36.24
C TYR A 18 15.55 -2.54 36.34
N VAL A 19 14.91 -3.71 36.24
CA VAL A 19 15.60 -5.01 36.17
C VAL A 19 15.19 -5.71 34.89
N PHE A 20 16.19 -6.10 34.09
CA PHE A 20 16.04 -6.83 32.85
C PHE A 20 16.53 -8.27 33.00
N ASP A 21 16.00 -9.18 32.19
CA ASP A 21 16.54 -10.53 32.02
C ASP A 21 17.69 -10.58 30.99
N GLU A 22 18.19 -11.78 30.71
CA GLU A 22 19.28 -12.00 29.73
C GLU A 22 18.89 -11.63 28.29
N GLY A 23 17.58 -11.66 27.97
CA GLY A 23 17.03 -11.32 26.66
C GLY A 23 16.71 -9.84 26.49
N GLY A 24 16.93 -9.00 27.51
CA GLY A 24 16.59 -7.57 27.48
C GLY A 24 15.13 -7.27 27.77
N THR A 25 14.35 -8.25 28.25
CA THR A 25 12.95 -8.03 28.66
C THR A 25 12.92 -7.48 30.09
N MET A 26 12.15 -6.42 30.32
CA MET A 26 11.96 -5.86 31.65
C MET A 26 11.12 -6.81 32.51
N ILE A 27 11.65 -7.25 33.64
CA ILE A 27 10.97 -8.18 34.56
C ILE A 27 10.48 -7.50 35.84
N LYS A 28 11.12 -6.41 36.26
CA LYS A 28 10.75 -5.63 37.45
C LYS A 28 11.04 -4.15 37.27
N ALA A 29 10.21 -3.32 37.88
CA ALA A 29 10.38 -1.87 37.89
C ALA A 29 10.00 -1.28 39.26
N ALA A 30 10.65 -0.17 39.61
CA ALA A 30 10.20 0.70 40.68
C ALA A 30 9.04 1.59 40.16
N PRO A 31 7.91 1.72 40.88
CA PRO A 31 6.80 2.57 40.46
C PRO A 31 7.20 4.04 40.32
N ALA A 32 6.70 4.72 39.28
CA ALA A 32 6.93 6.15 39.10
C ALA A 32 6.12 6.98 40.11
N VAL A 33 6.57 8.23 40.35
CA VAL A 33 5.82 9.22 41.14
C VAL A 33 4.44 9.42 40.50
N ASP A 34 3.41 9.51 41.33
CA ASP A 34 1.99 9.64 40.94
C ASP A 34 1.38 8.44 40.21
N SER A 35 2.07 7.29 40.15
CA SER A 35 1.48 6.03 39.67
C SER A 35 0.58 5.36 40.73
N GLU A 36 -0.39 4.55 40.31
CA GLU A 36 -1.26 3.83 41.26
C GLU A 36 -0.48 2.87 42.18
N PHE A 37 0.65 2.32 41.69
CA PHE A 37 1.51 1.44 42.47
C PHE A 37 2.49 2.16 43.40
N TYR A 38 2.57 3.49 43.32
CA TYR A 38 3.48 4.30 44.14
C TYR A 38 3.25 4.10 45.64
N ASP A 39 1.99 4.02 46.08
CA ASP A 39 1.63 3.88 47.49
C ASP A 39 1.88 2.49 48.08
N PHE A 40 2.14 1.49 47.23
CA PHE A 40 2.44 0.12 47.67
C PHE A 40 3.94 -0.11 47.94
N ALA A 41 4.81 0.76 47.43
CA ALA A 41 6.24 0.72 47.72
C ALA A 41 6.51 1.34 49.10
N THR A 42 7.22 0.62 49.96
CA THR A 42 7.64 1.16 51.27
C THR A 42 8.80 2.13 51.12
N GLN A 43 9.70 1.87 50.16
CA GLN A 43 10.70 2.82 49.69
C GLN A 43 10.31 3.37 48.33
N GLN A 44 9.79 4.59 48.33
CA GLN A 44 9.41 5.32 47.12
C GLN A 44 10.60 6.05 46.50
N LEU A 45 10.66 6.08 45.16
CA LEU A 45 11.60 6.92 44.41
C LEU A 45 10.95 8.29 44.11
N PRO A 46 11.70 9.41 44.05
CA PRO A 46 13.16 9.47 44.08
C PRO A 46 13.76 9.40 45.49
N VAL A 47 14.91 8.72 45.61
CA VAL A 47 15.70 8.68 46.84
C VAL A 47 16.96 9.51 46.69
N THR A 48 17.25 10.33 47.71
CA THR A 48 18.49 11.12 47.79
C THR A 48 19.53 10.34 48.59
N LEU A 49 20.73 10.19 48.03
CA LEU A 49 21.85 9.49 48.63
C LEU A 49 23.05 10.43 48.77
N GLU A 50 23.65 10.47 49.95
CA GLU A 50 24.93 11.14 50.19
C GLU A 50 26.04 10.09 50.23
N LEU A 51 26.94 10.11 49.24
CA LEU A 51 28.07 9.19 49.13
C LEU A 51 29.36 9.90 49.52
N CYS A 52 29.91 9.52 50.67
CA CYS A 52 31.20 9.99 51.15
C CYS A 52 32.32 8.98 50.88
N ALA A 53 33.55 9.46 50.71
CA ALA A 53 34.72 8.61 50.55
C ALA A 53 34.84 7.55 51.67
N PHE A 54 35.10 6.30 51.27
CA PHE A 54 35.25 5.13 52.16
C PHE A 54 33.99 4.68 52.93
N THR A 55 32.82 5.23 52.63
CA THR A 55 31.54 4.78 53.22
C THR A 55 30.79 3.88 52.24
N LYS A 56 30.23 2.78 52.76
CA LYS A 56 29.27 1.95 52.02
C LYS A 56 27.86 2.30 52.49
N VAL A 57 26.99 2.62 51.55
CA VAL A 57 25.57 2.87 51.80
C VAL A 57 24.80 1.71 51.18
N GLU A 58 24.00 1.02 51.99
CA GLU A 58 23.05 0.01 51.53
C GLU A 58 21.67 0.68 51.40
N LEU A 59 21.06 0.56 50.23
CA LEU A 59 19.71 1.06 49.96
C LEU A 59 18.82 -0.12 49.56
N TYR A 60 17.65 -0.22 50.18
CA TYR A 60 16.60 -1.14 49.77
C TYR A 60 15.67 -0.40 48.81
N ILE A 61 15.57 -0.87 47.56
CA ILE A 61 14.62 -0.34 46.58
C ILE A 61 13.53 -1.40 46.40
N ASP A 62 12.29 -1.03 46.65
CA ASP A 62 11.15 -1.91 46.39
C ASP A 62 10.85 -1.94 44.90
N VAL A 63 10.76 -3.15 44.35
CA VAL A 63 10.43 -3.39 42.95
C VAL A 63 9.27 -4.35 42.85
N LEU A 64 8.33 -4.08 41.95
CA LEU A 64 7.20 -4.98 41.67
C LEU A 64 7.49 -5.78 40.39
N CYS A 65 6.87 -6.95 40.27
CA CYS A 65 6.91 -7.73 39.02
C CYS A 65 6.17 -6.95 37.94
N PHE A 66 6.85 -6.70 36.82
CA PHE A 66 6.26 -5.99 35.70
C PHE A 66 5.42 -6.95 34.85
N THR A 67 4.18 -6.55 34.56
CA THR A 67 3.31 -7.22 33.58
C THR A 67 2.91 -6.17 32.53
N PRO A 68 3.07 -6.45 31.23
CA PRO A 68 2.76 -5.51 30.17
C PRO A 68 1.35 -4.92 30.28
N ASP A 69 0.33 -5.70 30.62
CA ASP A 69 -1.07 -5.26 30.72
C ASP A 69 -1.34 -4.17 31.79
N TYR A 70 -0.41 -3.97 32.73
CA TYR A 70 -0.55 -3.03 33.85
C TYR A 70 0.42 -1.85 33.76
N TYR A 71 0.98 -1.58 32.58
CA TYR A 71 1.99 -0.54 32.38
C TYR A 71 1.55 0.86 32.87
N GLU A 72 0.27 1.22 32.70
CA GLU A 72 -0.30 2.48 33.19
C GLU A 72 -0.25 2.59 34.71
N LEU A 73 -0.42 1.46 35.44
CA LEU A 73 -0.39 1.41 36.90
C LEU A 73 1.01 1.66 37.48
N PHE A 74 2.05 1.48 36.66
CA PHE A 74 3.42 1.87 36.97
C PHE A 74 3.75 3.30 36.54
N GLY A 75 2.84 3.99 35.84
CA GLY A 75 3.04 5.34 35.31
C GLY A 75 3.77 5.39 33.97
N PHE A 76 3.80 4.29 33.21
CA PHE A 76 4.44 4.25 31.89
C PHE A 76 3.44 4.57 30.78
N PHE A 77 3.94 5.13 29.67
CA PHE A 77 3.24 5.17 28.38
C PHE A 77 3.88 4.10 27.49
N TRP A 78 3.11 3.11 27.05
CA TRP A 78 3.57 2.09 26.12
C TRP A 78 3.32 2.56 24.67
N PHE A 79 4.32 2.40 23.81
CA PHE A 79 4.17 2.55 22.36
C PHE A 79 4.44 1.19 21.73
N GLU A 80 3.45 0.64 21.02
CA GLU A 80 3.68 -0.41 20.04
C GLU A 80 4.34 0.25 18.84
N ILE A 81 5.57 -0.15 18.53
CA ILE A 81 6.21 0.25 17.28
C ILE A 81 5.95 -0.89 16.32
N THR A 82 4.99 -0.70 15.41
CA THR A 82 4.80 -1.59 14.27
C THR A 82 5.82 -1.22 13.20
N GLU A 83 6.61 -2.21 12.76
CA GLU A 83 7.51 -2.03 11.63
C GLU A 83 6.67 -2.05 10.35
N ILE A 84 6.93 -1.08 9.47
CA ILE A 84 6.28 -0.98 8.16
C ILE A 84 7.34 -0.98 7.08
N THR A 85 7.19 -1.87 6.11
CA THR A 85 8.02 -1.90 4.91
C THR A 85 7.28 -1.23 3.77
N ILE A 86 7.92 -0.29 3.09
CA ILE A 86 7.36 0.35 1.89
C ILE A 86 7.88 -0.41 0.68
N ARG A 87 6.97 -1.02 -0.08
CA ARG A 87 7.28 -1.74 -1.32
C ARG A 87 6.87 -0.90 -2.52
N GLU A 88 7.52 -1.14 -3.66
CA GLU A 88 7.26 -0.46 -4.93
C GLU A 88 6.98 -1.52 -6.01
N ILE A 89 5.97 -1.27 -6.83
CA ILE A 89 5.62 -2.10 -7.99
C ILE A 89 5.47 -1.16 -9.19
N CYS A 90 5.93 -1.60 -10.36
CA CYS A 90 5.81 -0.89 -11.61
C CYS A 90 5.04 -1.74 -12.63
N PHE A 91 4.14 -1.11 -13.38
CA PHE A 91 3.43 -1.74 -14.49
C PHE A 91 3.78 -1.04 -15.80
N PHE A 92 3.96 -1.83 -16.85
CA PHE A 92 4.03 -1.34 -18.21
C PHE A 92 3.14 -2.21 -19.09
N GLY A 93 2.60 -1.65 -20.16
CA GLY A 93 1.89 -2.47 -21.10
C GLY A 93 1.52 -1.75 -22.36
N ASP A 94 1.01 -2.54 -23.30
CA ASP A 94 0.63 -2.09 -24.62
C ASP A 94 -0.84 -2.45 -24.93
N VAL A 95 -1.44 -1.70 -25.83
CA VAL A 95 -2.80 -1.94 -26.35
C VAL A 95 -2.76 -2.14 -27.85
N CYS A 96 -3.44 -3.18 -28.30
CA CYS A 96 -3.55 -3.53 -29.71
C CYS A 96 -4.90 -3.06 -30.24
N ILE A 97 -4.93 -2.06 -31.13
CA ILE A 97 -6.20 -1.53 -31.63
C ILE A 97 -7.02 -2.58 -32.39
N GLU A 98 -6.35 -3.57 -33.00
CA GLU A 98 -6.99 -4.69 -33.71
C GLU A 98 -8.02 -5.39 -32.84
N TRP A 99 -7.76 -5.49 -31.54
CA TRP A 99 -8.67 -6.08 -30.57
C TRP A 99 -10.04 -5.40 -30.51
N TRP A 100 -10.09 -4.08 -30.75
CA TRP A 100 -11.34 -3.34 -30.84
C TRP A 100 -11.87 -3.25 -32.27
N MET A 101 -11.04 -3.44 -33.29
CA MET A 101 -11.42 -3.27 -34.70
C MET A 101 -12.32 -4.39 -35.23
N ASP A 102 -12.15 -5.61 -34.73
CA ASP A 102 -13.12 -6.69 -34.89
C ASP A 102 -14.07 -6.75 -33.68
N PRO A 103 -15.30 -7.27 -33.82
CA PRO A 103 -16.19 -7.44 -32.68
C PRO A 103 -15.48 -8.21 -31.56
N SER A 104 -15.52 -7.65 -30.35
CA SER A 104 -14.93 -8.23 -29.14
C SER A 104 -16.02 -8.52 -28.12
N MET A 105 -15.67 -9.16 -27.00
CA MET A 105 -16.65 -9.41 -25.92
C MET A 105 -17.29 -8.13 -25.35
N TRP A 106 -16.67 -6.98 -25.58
CA TRP A 106 -17.14 -5.67 -25.12
C TRP A 106 -17.80 -4.83 -26.22
N HIS A 107 -17.67 -5.25 -27.48
CA HIS A 107 -18.22 -4.54 -28.62
C HIS A 107 -18.82 -5.53 -29.63
N ASP A 108 -20.15 -5.57 -29.72
CA ASP A 108 -20.88 -6.35 -30.72
C ASP A 108 -20.53 -5.95 -32.18
N PHE A 109 -19.94 -4.76 -32.34
CA PHE A 109 -19.52 -4.20 -33.62
C PHE A 109 -18.07 -3.73 -33.51
N GLY A 110 -17.25 -4.03 -34.51
CA GLY A 110 -15.87 -3.54 -34.56
C GLY A 110 -15.79 -2.00 -34.57
N VAL A 111 -14.87 -1.45 -33.78
CA VAL A 111 -14.55 -0.03 -33.69
C VAL A 111 -13.74 0.37 -34.93
N PRO A 112 -14.32 1.16 -35.85
CA PRO A 112 -13.63 1.49 -37.08
C PRO A 112 -12.50 2.49 -36.83
N LEU A 113 -11.44 2.41 -37.63
CA LEU A 113 -10.23 3.24 -37.47
C LEU A 113 -10.52 4.75 -37.44
N TRP A 114 -11.58 5.21 -38.12
CA TRP A 114 -11.96 6.62 -38.11
C TRP A 114 -12.29 7.15 -36.70
N VAL A 115 -12.72 6.31 -35.76
CA VAL A 115 -13.02 6.67 -34.36
C VAL A 115 -11.79 7.16 -33.61
N TRP A 116 -10.61 6.63 -33.97
CA TRP A 116 -9.36 6.93 -33.29
C TRP A 116 -8.76 8.28 -33.71
N TYR A 117 -9.26 8.87 -34.80
CA TYR A 117 -8.75 10.14 -35.33
C TYR A 117 -9.52 11.37 -34.84
N PRO A 118 -8.90 12.57 -34.88
CA PRO A 118 -9.46 13.77 -34.25
C PRO A 118 -10.79 14.24 -34.84
N GLU A 119 -11.13 13.80 -36.06
CA GLU A 119 -12.37 14.19 -36.74
C GLU A 119 -13.63 13.71 -36.03
N THR A 120 -13.52 12.72 -35.14
CA THR A 120 -14.67 12.11 -34.45
C THR A 120 -14.68 12.31 -32.95
N GLY A 121 -13.63 12.88 -32.40
CA GLY A 121 -13.49 13.12 -30.97
C GLY A 121 -12.03 13.16 -30.56
N TYR A 122 -11.78 13.85 -29.44
CA TYR A 122 -10.47 13.83 -28.81
C TYR A 122 -10.29 12.54 -28.02
N ASN A 123 -9.12 11.91 -28.13
CA ASN A 123 -8.71 10.80 -27.28
C ASN A 123 -7.21 10.90 -26.99
N PHE A 124 -6.78 10.35 -25.85
CA PHE A 124 -5.39 10.51 -25.39
C PHE A 124 -4.34 9.80 -26.25
N TYR A 125 -4.70 8.75 -26.99
CA TYR A 125 -3.75 8.10 -27.91
C TYR A 125 -3.31 9.02 -29.06
N GLN A 126 -4.07 10.08 -29.38
CA GLN A 126 -3.69 11.05 -30.39
C GLN A 126 -2.47 11.90 -30.00
N ASP A 127 -2.21 12.04 -28.69
CA ASP A 127 -1.13 12.88 -28.16
C ASP A 127 0.16 12.10 -27.88
N GLN A 128 0.15 10.79 -28.10
CA GLN A 128 1.36 9.97 -28.11
C GLN A 128 2.33 10.44 -29.22
N GLN A 129 3.64 10.39 -28.95
CA GLN A 129 4.67 10.84 -29.89
C GLN A 129 4.62 10.12 -31.24
N ALA A 130 4.27 8.84 -31.19
CA ALA A 130 4.19 7.98 -32.36
C ALA A 130 2.81 8.08 -33.07
N GLY A 131 1.86 8.79 -32.47
CA GLY A 131 0.46 8.89 -32.91
C GLY A 131 -0.29 7.56 -32.83
N ILE A 132 -1.45 7.49 -33.49
CA ILE A 132 -2.24 6.26 -33.55
C ILE A 132 -1.49 5.19 -34.34
N GLN A 133 -1.23 4.06 -33.68
CA GLN A 133 -0.56 2.88 -34.23
C GLN A 133 -1.33 1.60 -33.92
N MET A 134 -0.94 0.49 -34.56
CA MET A 134 -1.56 -0.81 -34.29
C MET A 134 -1.29 -1.27 -32.86
N ASP A 135 -0.06 -1.03 -32.43
CA ASP A 135 0.51 -1.33 -31.13
C ASP A 135 0.91 0.01 -30.50
N MET A 136 0.35 0.31 -29.33
CA MET A 136 0.54 1.59 -28.65
C MET A 136 0.75 1.35 -27.17
N PRO A 137 1.59 2.14 -26.50
CA PRO A 137 1.68 2.10 -25.05
C PRO A 137 0.32 2.30 -24.42
N ALA A 138 -0.05 1.42 -23.50
CA ALA A 138 -1.35 1.40 -22.85
C ALA A 138 -1.51 2.64 -21.98
N ILE A 139 -2.66 3.29 -22.10
CA ILE A 139 -3.10 4.30 -21.13
C ILE A 139 -4.02 3.57 -20.14
N PHE A 140 -3.64 3.52 -18.87
CA PHE A 140 -4.34 2.75 -17.86
C PHE A 140 -4.27 3.38 -16.47
N ALA A 141 -5.23 2.98 -15.64
CA ALA A 141 -5.30 3.30 -14.24
C ALA A 141 -5.31 2.01 -13.40
N LEU A 142 -4.66 2.06 -12.24
CA LEU A 142 -4.61 1.00 -11.27
C LEU A 142 -5.27 1.46 -9.98
N ALA A 143 -6.12 0.63 -9.39
CA ALA A 143 -6.69 0.85 -8.07
C ALA A 143 -6.25 -0.27 -7.12
N LEU A 144 -5.59 0.10 -6.04
CA LEU A 144 -5.14 -0.83 -5.01
C LEU A 144 -6.20 -0.95 -3.91
N TRP A 145 -6.51 -2.19 -3.57
CA TRP A 145 -7.41 -2.57 -2.49
C TRP A 145 -6.67 -3.51 -1.54
N LYS A 146 -7.04 -3.46 -0.26
CA LYS A 146 -6.56 -4.37 0.77
C LYS A 146 -7.74 -5.08 1.40
N TYR A 147 -7.56 -6.36 1.68
CA TYR A 147 -8.56 -7.17 2.36
C TYR A 147 -8.45 -6.99 3.87
N ASP A 148 -9.59 -6.75 4.52
CA ASP A 148 -9.70 -6.80 5.97
C ASP A 148 -10.33 -8.15 6.38
N PRO A 149 -9.55 -9.07 6.96
CA PRO A 149 -10.05 -10.37 7.38
C PRO A 149 -11.00 -10.30 8.60
N ALA A 150 -10.98 -9.21 9.37
CA ALA A 150 -11.86 -9.05 10.52
C ALA A 150 -13.30 -8.71 10.11
N THR A 151 -13.45 -7.95 9.03
CA THR A 151 -14.77 -7.54 8.48
C THR A 151 -15.17 -8.33 7.24
N ASP A 152 -14.28 -9.14 6.67
CA ASP A 152 -14.48 -9.88 5.41
C ASP A 152 -14.82 -8.95 4.25
N THR A 153 -14.07 -7.84 4.14
CA THR A 153 -14.32 -6.80 3.13
C THR A 153 -13.03 -6.24 2.56
N TRP A 154 -13.08 -5.90 1.27
CA TRP A 154 -12.04 -5.11 0.60
C TRP A 154 -12.24 -3.63 0.83
N PHE A 155 -11.17 -2.90 1.17
CA PHE A 155 -11.18 -1.44 1.23
C PHE A 155 -10.19 -0.83 0.25
N PHE A 156 -10.60 0.29 -0.35
CA PHE A 156 -9.79 1.03 -1.30
C PHE A 156 -8.66 1.76 -0.57
N ILE A 157 -7.43 1.59 -1.07
CA ILE A 157 -6.26 2.31 -0.56
C ILE A 157 -6.06 3.58 -1.39
N ASN A 158 -5.77 3.42 -2.68
CA ASN A 158 -5.46 4.53 -3.57
C ASN A 158 -5.52 4.09 -5.04
N SER A 159 -5.47 5.05 -5.96
CA SER A 159 -5.38 4.80 -7.39
C SER A 159 -4.33 5.68 -8.07
N TRP A 160 -3.80 5.17 -9.17
CA TRP A 160 -2.78 5.83 -9.99
C TRP A 160 -3.12 5.67 -11.47
N SER A 161 -2.67 6.59 -12.30
CA SER A 161 -2.88 6.56 -13.75
C SER A 161 -1.64 7.10 -14.47
N ASN A 162 -1.43 6.64 -15.69
CA ASN A 162 -0.35 7.10 -16.57
C ASN A 162 -0.80 8.12 -17.62
N GLU A 163 -2.01 8.67 -17.49
CA GLU A 163 -2.57 9.66 -18.42
C GLU A 163 -1.69 10.90 -18.62
N GLU A 164 -0.99 11.36 -17.56
CA GLU A 164 -0.15 12.58 -17.63
C GLU A 164 0.96 12.47 -18.68
N TYR A 165 1.42 11.25 -18.96
CA TYR A 165 2.44 10.95 -19.96
C TYR A 165 1.93 10.03 -21.07
N PHE A 166 0.60 9.91 -21.22
CA PHE A 166 -0.06 9.13 -22.26
C PHE A 166 0.46 7.69 -22.39
N GLY A 167 0.87 7.07 -21.28
CA GLY A 167 1.47 5.74 -21.27
C GLY A 167 2.89 5.64 -21.87
N GLU A 168 3.50 6.75 -22.31
CA GLU A 168 4.81 6.73 -22.97
C GLU A 168 6.00 7.00 -22.03
N GLY A 169 7.11 6.31 -22.31
CA GLY A 169 8.45 6.68 -21.83
C GLY A 169 8.79 6.27 -20.39
N GLN A 170 7.83 5.82 -19.59
CA GLN A 170 8.06 5.28 -18.25
C GLN A 170 6.92 4.34 -17.81
N PRO A 171 7.21 3.34 -16.95
CA PRO A 171 6.17 2.53 -16.33
C PRO A 171 5.38 3.29 -15.25
N LEU A 172 4.16 2.82 -14.98
CA LEU A 172 3.35 3.31 -13.87
C LEU A 172 3.75 2.60 -12.58
N CYS A 173 4.51 3.30 -11.74
CA CYS A 173 4.94 2.79 -10.45
C CYS A 173 4.11 3.35 -9.29
N PHE A 174 3.79 2.51 -8.33
CA PHE A 174 3.20 2.93 -7.06
C PHE A 174 3.83 2.19 -5.87
N ARG A 175 3.63 2.77 -4.69
CA ARG A 175 4.13 2.23 -3.43
C ARG A 175 2.99 1.89 -2.50
N TYR A 176 3.13 0.80 -1.77
CA TYR A 176 2.19 0.39 -0.73
C TYR A 176 2.93 0.07 0.56
N ALA A 177 2.22 0.23 1.68
CA ALA A 177 2.72 -0.11 2.99
C ALA A 177 2.35 -1.56 3.30
N ASP A 178 3.38 -2.33 3.61
CA ASP A 178 3.32 -3.71 4.08
C ASP A 178 3.65 -3.71 5.58
N TYR A 179 2.84 -4.42 6.37
CA TYR A 179 3.04 -4.51 7.81
C TYR A 179 3.76 -5.81 8.12
N ASP A 180 5.07 -5.71 8.42
CA ASP A 180 5.95 -6.89 8.57
C ASP A 180 5.53 -7.84 9.71
N ASP A 181 4.76 -7.33 10.67
CA ASP A 181 4.24 -8.10 11.81
C ASP A 181 2.91 -8.84 11.51
N ILE A 182 2.34 -8.68 10.31
CA ILE A 182 1.06 -9.29 9.91
C ILE A 182 1.29 -10.29 8.77
N ASP A 183 1.41 -11.57 9.14
CA ASP A 183 1.46 -12.66 8.15
C ASP A 183 0.14 -12.75 7.37
N GLY A 184 0.22 -12.81 6.04
CA GLY A 184 -0.90 -13.13 5.16
C GLY A 184 -1.81 -11.96 4.81
N GLU A 185 -1.28 -10.74 4.72
CA GLU A 185 -2.02 -9.63 4.13
C GLU A 185 -2.37 -9.94 2.67
N GLU A 186 -3.62 -9.69 2.28
CA GLU A 186 -4.08 -9.88 0.90
C GLU A 186 -4.41 -8.53 0.26
N PHE A 187 -3.95 -8.37 -0.96
CA PHE A 187 -4.12 -7.17 -1.76
C PHE A 187 -4.72 -7.51 -3.13
N ALA A 188 -5.39 -6.53 -3.72
CA ALA A 188 -5.92 -6.62 -5.07
C ALA A 188 -5.60 -5.35 -5.86
N ILE A 189 -5.09 -5.53 -7.08
CA ILE A 189 -4.91 -4.46 -8.05
C ILE A 189 -5.97 -4.61 -9.12
N LEU A 190 -6.84 -3.62 -9.23
CA LEU A 190 -7.85 -3.52 -10.28
C LEU A 190 -7.32 -2.61 -11.38
N MET A 191 -7.21 -3.16 -12.60
CA MET A 191 -6.77 -2.40 -13.76
C MET A 191 -7.92 -1.92 -14.61
N TYR A 192 -7.83 -0.66 -15.02
CA TYR A 192 -8.75 -0.02 -15.95
C TYR A 192 -7.95 0.50 -17.14
N ILE A 193 -8.27 0.03 -18.34
CA ILE A 193 -7.59 0.45 -19.57
C ILE A 193 -8.43 1.56 -20.21
N TYR A 194 -7.79 2.64 -20.64
CA TYR A 194 -8.42 3.69 -21.41
C TYR A 194 -8.61 3.22 -22.86
N GLY A 195 -9.84 3.27 -23.37
CA GLY A 195 -10.17 2.75 -24.68
C GLY A 195 -11.54 3.19 -25.17
N PRO A 196 -11.92 2.79 -26.40
CA PRO A 196 -13.17 3.22 -27.04
C PRO A 196 -14.42 2.47 -26.51
N TRP A 197 -14.51 2.22 -25.19
CA TRP A 197 -15.53 1.37 -24.55
C TRP A 197 -16.97 1.81 -24.76
N TYR A 198 -17.17 3.06 -25.17
CA TYR A 198 -18.50 3.65 -25.34
C TYR A 198 -18.93 3.74 -26.80
N TYR A 199 -18.22 3.05 -27.70
CA TYR A 199 -18.61 2.97 -29.11
C TYR A 199 -19.84 2.06 -29.27
N ASP A 200 -20.93 2.62 -29.78
CA ASP A 200 -22.22 1.93 -29.91
C ASP A 200 -22.50 1.42 -31.34
N GLY A 201 -21.51 1.50 -32.24
CA GLY A 201 -21.67 1.11 -33.64
C GLY A 201 -22.42 2.12 -34.51
N SER A 202 -22.87 3.26 -33.98
CA SER A 202 -23.64 4.26 -34.72
C SER A 202 -22.74 5.31 -35.40
N PRO A 203 -22.92 5.59 -36.70
CA PRO A 203 -22.35 6.76 -37.35
C PRO A 203 -23.44 7.84 -37.61
N PRO A 204 -23.30 9.10 -37.12
CA PRO A 204 -22.27 9.54 -36.18
C PRO A 204 -22.49 8.92 -34.78
N PRO A 205 -21.42 8.81 -33.97
CA PRO A 205 -21.51 8.30 -32.60
C PRO A 205 -22.53 9.13 -31.81
N MET A 206 -23.38 8.46 -31.02
CA MET A 206 -24.41 9.15 -30.22
C MET A 206 -23.82 9.84 -28.98
N ARG A 207 -22.64 9.38 -28.53
CA ARG A 207 -21.87 9.99 -27.43
C ARG A 207 -20.73 10.83 -27.99
N ASP A 208 -20.57 12.02 -27.42
CA ASP A 208 -19.43 12.90 -27.69
C ASP A 208 -18.11 12.32 -27.14
N GLU A 209 -18.19 11.45 -26.13
CA GLU A 209 -17.06 10.76 -25.50
C GLU A 209 -17.16 9.26 -25.77
N ILE A 210 -16.45 8.81 -26.80
CA ILE A 210 -16.33 7.40 -27.20
C ILE A 210 -15.25 6.70 -26.38
N PHE A 211 -14.18 7.44 -26.04
CA PHE A 211 -13.06 6.94 -25.26
C PHE A 211 -13.23 7.27 -23.78
N GLY A 212 -12.77 6.37 -22.93
CA GLY A 212 -12.75 6.54 -21.48
C GLY A 212 -12.23 5.29 -20.78
N TYR A 213 -12.44 5.21 -19.47
CA TYR A 213 -12.31 3.97 -18.71
C TYR A 213 -13.68 3.36 -18.48
N THR A 214 -13.76 2.08 -18.16
CA THR A 214 -14.99 1.39 -17.74
C THR A 214 -15.38 1.73 -16.29
N ASN A 215 -15.26 3.00 -15.87
CA ASN A 215 -15.50 3.44 -14.50
C ASN A 215 -16.93 3.94 -14.33
N MET A 216 -17.54 3.67 -13.17
CA MET A 216 -18.85 4.23 -12.78
C MET A 216 -18.72 5.73 -12.49
N ASP A 217 -18.97 6.58 -13.47
CA ASP A 217 -19.44 7.93 -13.18
C ASP A 217 -20.95 7.85 -12.87
N GLU A 218 -21.29 7.70 -11.59
CA GLU A 218 -22.70 7.65 -11.11
C GLU A 218 -23.50 8.90 -11.49
N SER A 219 -22.87 9.99 -11.95
CA SER A 219 -23.58 11.19 -12.43
C SER A 219 -24.03 11.11 -13.89
N ARG A 220 -23.68 10.03 -14.62
CA ARG A 220 -23.81 9.97 -16.08
C ARG A 220 -24.68 8.85 -16.67
N ASP A 221 -25.08 7.84 -15.90
CA ASP A 221 -25.77 6.65 -16.42
C ASP A 221 -27.19 6.43 -15.82
N ASP A 222 -28.21 7.05 -16.44
CA ASP A 222 -29.65 6.80 -16.15
C ASP A 222 -30.25 5.66 -17.02
N VAL A 223 -29.42 4.80 -17.63
CA VAL A 223 -29.89 3.69 -18.49
C VAL A 223 -29.75 2.34 -17.76
N PRO A 224 -30.86 1.69 -17.37
CA PRO A 224 -30.81 0.40 -16.69
C PRO A 224 -30.40 -0.71 -17.68
N GLY A 225 -29.25 -1.34 -17.46
CA GLY A 225 -28.86 -2.58 -18.16
C GLY A 225 -27.38 -2.76 -18.51
N TRP A 226 -26.52 -1.75 -18.30
CA TRP A 226 -25.11 -1.78 -18.73
C TRP A 226 -24.20 -1.26 -17.60
N ALA A 227 -23.81 -2.14 -16.68
CA ALA A 227 -22.95 -1.78 -15.55
C ALA A 227 -21.46 -1.75 -15.98
N THR A 228 -20.95 -0.62 -16.46
CA THR A 228 -19.52 -0.42 -16.76
C THR A 228 -18.78 0.14 -15.55
N GLY A 229 -18.64 -0.70 -14.51
CA GLY A 229 -17.77 -0.47 -13.35
C GLY A 229 -16.74 -1.58 -13.17
N MET A 230 -16.49 -2.35 -14.23
CA MET A 230 -15.71 -3.58 -14.18
C MET A 230 -14.26 -3.29 -14.58
N PRO A 231 -13.28 -3.67 -13.74
CA PRO A 231 -11.88 -3.65 -14.16
C PRO A 231 -11.66 -4.61 -15.32
N GLN A 232 -10.74 -4.27 -16.21
CA GLN A 232 -10.31 -5.14 -17.32
C GLN A 232 -9.56 -6.37 -16.80
N HIS A 233 -8.87 -6.23 -15.68
CA HIS A 233 -8.18 -7.33 -15.02
C HIS A 233 -8.05 -7.06 -13.51
N ILE A 234 -7.97 -8.14 -12.72
CA ILE A 234 -7.76 -8.08 -11.27
C ILE A 234 -6.63 -9.04 -10.92
N TRP A 235 -5.56 -8.51 -10.34
CA TRP A 235 -4.53 -9.32 -9.70
C TRP A 235 -4.79 -9.39 -8.21
N TYR A 236 -4.64 -10.58 -7.65
CA TYR A 236 -4.61 -10.80 -6.20
C TYR A 236 -3.19 -11.24 -5.83
N PHE A 237 -2.65 -10.66 -4.76
CA PHE A 237 -1.27 -10.91 -4.31
C PHE A 237 -1.17 -10.71 -2.80
N THR A 238 -0.09 -11.20 -2.19
CA THR A 238 0.16 -11.05 -0.76
C THR A 238 1.07 -9.86 -0.46
N ASP A 239 1.75 -9.90 0.67
CA ASP A 239 2.84 -8.99 1.05
C ASP A 239 3.94 -8.84 -0.02
N ASN A 240 4.17 -9.83 -0.90
CA ASN A 240 5.25 -9.79 -1.90
C ASN A 240 4.79 -9.81 -3.37
N ALA A 241 4.28 -8.66 -3.83
CA ALA A 241 3.77 -8.52 -5.20
C ALA A 241 4.77 -8.87 -6.31
N LEU A 242 6.06 -8.60 -6.13
CA LEU A 242 7.06 -8.91 -7.17
C LEU A 242 7.27 -10.41 -7.30
N GLU A 243 7.34 -11.15 -6.19
CA GLU A 243 7.40 -12.63 -6.28
C GLU A 243 6.12 -13.24 -6.84
N ASP A 244 4.96 -12.61 -6.59
CA ASP A 244 3.66 -13.12 -7.00
C ASP A 244 3.31 -12.79 -8.46
N LEU A 245 3.71 -11.61 -8.94
CA LEU A 245 3.22 -11.03 -10.20
C LEU A 245 4.31 -10.79 -11.24
N ASP A 246 5.54 -10.48 -10.84
CA ASP A 246 6.63 -10.27 -11.79
C ASP A 246 7.27 -11.63 -12.11
N THR A 247 6.88 -12.20 -13.25
CA THR A 247 7.23 -13.57 -13.64
C THR A 247 8.62 -13.67 -14.24
N ASN A 248 9.15 -12.55 -14.72
CA ASN A 248 10.45 -12.46 -15.39
C ASN A 248 11.56 -11.90 -14.46
N ASP A 249 11.19 -11.38 -13.28
CA ASP A 249 12.03 -10.81 -12.21
C ASP A 249 12.86 -9.60 -12.69
N ASP A 250 12.26 -8.73 -13.52
CA ASP A 250 12.88 -7.51 -14.03
C ASP A 250 12.47 -6.23 -13.28
N GLY A 251 11.53 -6.34 -12.35
CA GLY A 251 10.98 -5.26 -11.52
C GLY A 251 9.81 -4.51 -12.16
N VAL A 252 9.33 -4.93 -13.33
CA VAL A 252 8.23 -4.32 -14.06
C VAL A 252 7.26 -5.40 -14.53
N ILE A 253 6.02 -5.28 -14.09
CA ILE A 253 4.95 -6.17 -14.54
C ILE A 253 4.49 -5.75 -15.92
N GLU A 254 4.63 -6.63 -16.90
CA GLU A 254 4.31 -6.34 -18.31
C GLU A 254 2.98 -6.98 -18.74
N PHE A 255 2.09 -6.19 -19.34
CA PHE A 255 0.85 -6.71 -19.93
C PHE A 255 0.67 -6.25 -21.37
N ALA A 256 -0.06 -7.02 -22.16
CA ALA A 256 -0.51 -6.56 -23.47
C ALA A 256 -2.01 -6.82 -23.62
N TRP A 257 -2.77 -5.81 -24.04
CA TRP A 257 -4.18 -5.94 -24.33
C TRP A 257 -4.40 -6.19 -25.83
N GLY A 258 -4.65 -7.44 -26.19
CA GLY A 258 -4.73 -7.94 -27.56
C GLY A 258 -3.49 -8.76 -27.94
N ASP A 259 -3.31 -9.01 -29.24
CA ASP A 259 -2.30 -9.94 -29.77
C ASP A 259 -1.29 -9.23 -30.70
N CYS A 260 -0.65 -8.17 -30.21
CA CYS A 260 0.37 -7.40 -30.95
C CYS A 260 1.76 -7.42 -30.32
N VAL A 261 1.88 -7.94 -29.10
CA VAL A 261 3.16 -8.10 -28.39
C VAL A 261 3.49 -9.58 -28.27
N GLU A 262 4.73 -9.97 -28.60
CA GLU A 262 5.19 -11.35 -28.46
C GLU A 262 5.56 -11.65 -27.00
N ASN A 263 4.83 -12.57 -26.36
CA ASN A 263 5.07 -13.08 -25.00
C ASN A 263 5.08 -12.01 -23.88
N PRO A 264 4.01 -11.20 -23.71
CA PRO A 264 3.85 -10.42 -22.48
C PRO A 264 3.75 -11.36 -21.27
N GLU A 265 4.12 -10.90 -20.07
CA GLU A 265 3.88 -11.67 -18.84
C GLU A 265 2.38 -11.93 -18.66
N TYR A 266 1.57 -10.90 -18.92
CA TYR A 266 0.12 -10.96 -18.90
C TYR A 266 -0.49 -10.64 -20.28
N PRO A 267 -0.78 -11.66 -21.10
CA PRO A 267 -1.59 -11.49 -22.31
C PRO A 267 -3.06 -11.31 -21.92
N LEU A 268 -3.60 -10.13 -22.19
CA LEU A 268 -4.97 -9.72 -21.82
C LEU A 268 -5.81 -9.40 -23.07
N PRO A 269 -7.14 -9.51 -23.00
CA PRO A 269 -7.87 -10.22 -21.97
C PRO A 269 -7.54 -11.72 -22.03
N ASP A 270 -7.46 -12.33 -20.86
CA ASP A 270 -7.11 -13.75 -20.73
C ASP A 270 -8.23 -14.60 -21.37
N LEU A 271 -7.95 -15.19 -22.54
CA LEU A 271 -8.93 -15.93 -23.35
C LEU A 271 -9.48 -17.18 -22.64
N TYR A 272 -8.90 -17.58 -21.51
CA TYR A 272 -9.29 -18.77 -20.74
C TYR A 272 -10.64 -18.67 -20.02
N TRP A 273 -11.28 -17.50 -19.98
CA TRP A 273 -12.66 -17.36 -19.50
C TRP A 273 -13.73 -17.74 -20.54
N LEU A 274 -13.35 -18.15 -21.76
CA LEU A 274 -14.29 -18.45 -22.86
C LEU A 274 -14.75 -19.92 -22.94
N GLU A 275 -14.34 -20.81 -22.03
CA GLU A 275 -14.74 -22.24 -22.01
C GLU A 275 -15.49 -22.71 -20.74
N GLN A 276 -16.02 -21.82 -19.90
CA GLN A 276 -16.93 -22.20 -18.79
C GLN A 276 -18.30 -21.52 -18.90
#